data_AF-A0AAU8Q078-F1
#
_entry.id   AF-A0AAU8Q078-F1
#
_cell.length_a   1.000
_cell.length_b   1.000
_cell.length_c   1.000
_cell.angle_alpha   90.00
_cell.angle_beta   90.00
_cell.angle_gamma   90.00
#
_symmetry.space_group_name_H-M   'P 1'
#
loop_
_entity.id
_entity.type
_entity.pdbx_description
1 polymer ?
#
loop_
_entity_poly.entity_id
_entity_poly.type
_entity_poly.pdbx_seq_one_letter_code
_entity_poly.pdbx_strand_id
1 'polypeptide(L)'
;MLVGYVYLLLSLAAIIAWQLEPSCASGACSAVAQLESFLGRPWWLWGALFYAVAGVLCLGLPKNRLTGIFLAAGAVFHAGLVGYGYAVTRHVCPFCWKFAVMGTLLVTSYWVLPGKKPGRTAYISAGPARALVVITLVLLVINPGTKPAVAPPAATVAMAAGAESQSGSFVTGGPKAIEGKAHYQLRVSTPGGAETYLDLREKPALFFAVWCPHCPEALKDLAMLSPEKRPYLVVTYPRDGDEEKAERKLAENGLAGELYYLAEKPPESVQGVPALVWMEGSELRHVEGAGAIAKKLRVPKLLGSAEISNPPDGGGKNVALAAALINGKIIQPGEVFSFNRTVGPRTVSRGFVEGRSIVETVYGPKAVPDVGGGVCRTATALHLAVLKAGLQVVERHDHSMPVNYAGLGKDAAVAWPYWDFKFKNTSRKTLAIKARSDHGKLRVELWALR
;
A
#
# COMPACT_ATOMS: atom_id res chain seq x y z
N MET A 1 -10.02 38.85 8.90
CA MET A 1 -9.28 38.45 7.69
C MET A 1 -8.29 37.33 7.97
N LEU A 2 -7.23 37.53 8.78
CA LEU A 2 -6.24 36.47 9.07
C LEU A 2 -6.87 35.15 9.54
N VAL A 3 -7.74 35.21 10.56
CA VAL A 3 -8.49 34.05 11.06
C VAL A 3 -9.25 33.33 9.94
N GLY A 4 -9.86 34.07 9.02
CA GLY A 4 -10.61 33.51 7.88
C GLY A 4 -9.72 32.82 6.84
N TYR A 5 -8.51 33.34 6.59
CA TYR A 5 -7.54 32.66 5.73
C TYR A 5 -7.01 31.37 6.36
N VAL A 6 -6.79 31.35 7.68
CA VAL A 6 -6.39 30.11 8.36
C VAL A 6 -7.49 29.05 8.21
N TYR A 7 -8.77 29.41 8.39
CA TYR A 7 -9.88 28.49 8.14
C TYR A 7 -9.96 28.01 6.67
N LEU A 8 -9.68 28.89 5.71
CA LEU A 8 -9.59 28.49 4.30
C LEU A 8 -8.50 27.43 4.08
N LEU A 9 -7.31 27.63 4.65
CA LEU A 9 -6.20 26.69 4.55
C LEU A 9 -6.51 25.36 5.25
N LEU A 10 -7.18 25.40 6.41
CA LEU A 10 -7.61 24.21 7.12
C LEU A 10 -8.65 23.41 6.32
N SER A 11 -9.56 24.08 5.60
CA SER A 11 -10.51 23.43 4.71
C SER A 11 -9.80 22.70 3.56
N LEU A 12 -8.85 23.36 2.90
CA LEU A 12 -8.05 22.74 1.84
C LEU A 12 -7.21 21.57 2.38
N ALA A 13 -6.57 21.75 3.53
CA ALA A 13 -5.78 20.70 4.17
C ALA A 13 -6.64 19.48 4.53
N ALA A 14 -7.89 19.68 4.97
CA ALA A 14 -8.82 18.59 5.25
C ALA A 14 -9.24 17.81 3.99
N ILE A 15 -9.42 18.49 2.84
CA ILE A 15 -9.70 17.81 1.56
C ILE A 15 -8.48 17.01 1.09
N ILE A 16 -7.27 17.56 1.21
CA ILE A 16 -6.03 16.86 0.86
C ILE A 16 -5.83 15.65 1.78
N ALA A 17 -6.00 15.83 3.09
CA ALA A 17 -5.89 14.76 4.06
C ALA A 17 -6.88 13.62 3.75
N TRP A 18 -8.12 13.94 3.37
CA TRP A 18 -9.09 12.94 2.93
C TRP A 18 -8.65 12.13 1.70
N GLN A 19 -8.00 12.77 0.71
CA GLN A 19 -7.51 12.05 -0.48
C GLN A 19 -6.34 11.12 -0.18
N LEU A 20 -5.48 11.51 0.77
CA LEU A 20 -4.33 10.72 1.18
C LEU A 20 -4.76 9.58 2.12
N GLU A 21 -5.65 9.87 3.06
CA GLU A 21 -6.14 8.97 4.10
C GLU A 21 -7.64 9.24 4.37
N PRO A 22 -8.56 8.46 3.75
CA PRO A 22 -10.00 8.68 3.89
C PRO A 22 -10.52 8.48 5.33
N SER A 23 -9.81 7.67 6.13
CA SER A 23 -10.04 7.48 7.56
C SER A 23 -9.26 8.51 8.39
N CYS A 24 -9.74 8.83 9.60
CA CYS A 24 -9.06 9.77 10.48
C CYS A 24 -7.69 9.21 10.92
N ALA A 25 -6.61 9.91 10.53
CA ALA A 25 -5.19 9.54 10.63
C ALA A 25 -4.64 9.11 12.01
N SER A 26 -5.42 9.26 13.08
CA SER A 26 -4.91 9.06 14.45
C SER A 26 -5.23 7.73 15.08
N GLY A 27 -6.07 6.89 14.47
CA GLY A 27 -6.55 5.65 15.10
C GLY A 27 -7.42 5.86 16.36
N ALA A 28 -7.41 7.05 16.98
CA ALA A 28 -8.23 7.37 18.14
C ALA A 28 -9.71 7.53 17.78
N CYS A 29 -10.02 7.97 16.56
CA CYS A 29 -11.39 7.95 16.05
C CYS A 29 -11.87 6.56 15.62
N SER A 30 -10.96 5.62 15.32
CA SER A 30 -11.31 4.22 14.97
C SER A 30 -11.28 3.28 16.17
N ALA A 31 -10.52 3.60 17.22
CA ALA A 31 -10.59 2.93 18.52
C ALA A 31 -11.96 3.14 19.20
N VAL A 32 -12.65 4.21 18.80
CA VAL A 32 -14.07 4.42 19.06
C VAL A 32 -14.84 3.85 17.87
N ALA A 33 -15.26 2.59 17.94
CA ALA A 33 -15.94 1.85 16.88
C ALA A 33 -17.27 2.48 16.35
N GLN A 34 -17.66 3.68 16.82
CA GLN A 34 -18.87 4.39 16.44
C GLN A 34 -18.63 5.79 15.84
N LEU A 35 -17.37 6.27 15.75
CA LEU A 35 -17.04 7.60 15.23
C LEU A 35 -16.12 7.55 14.01
N GLU A 36 -16.25 6.55 13.14
CA GLU A 36 -15.48 6.54 11.88
C GLU A 36 -16.05 7.50 10.82
N SER A 37 -17.34 7.79 10.92
CA SER A 37 -18.06 8.67 10.00
C SER A 37 -19.22 9.39 10.70
N PHE A 38 -19.69 10.48 10.12
CA PHE A 38 -20.94 11.14 10.51
C PHE A 38 -21.90 11.15 9.33
N LEU A 39 -23.14 10.71 9.55
CA LEU A 39 -24.13 10.48 8.48
C LEU A 39 -23.59 9.59 7.33
N GLY A 40 -22.74 8.61 7.68
CA GLY A 40 -22.09 7.75 6.69
C GLY A 40 -21.15 8.49 5.76
N ARG A 41 -20.51 9.57 6.22
CA ARG A 41 -19.51 10.36 5.48
C ARG A 41 -18.25 10.62 6.34
N PRO A 42 -17.04 10.63 5.74
CA PRO A 42 -15.80 10.84 6.47
C PRO A 42 -15.76 12.14 7.26
N TRP A 43 -15.18 12.10 8.47
CA TRP A 43 -15.00 13.29 9.31
C TRP A 43 -14.15 14.38 8.65
N TRP A 44 -13.22 14.00 7.77
CA TRP A 44 -12.43 14.96 7.00
C TRP A 44 -13.30 15.86 6.12
N LEU A 45 -14.35 15.32 5.48
CA LEU A 45 -15.25 16.10 4.65
C LEU A 45 -16.14 17.02 5.49
N TRP A 46 -16.59 16.57 6.67
CA TRP A 46 -17.31 17.43 7.61
C TRP A 46 -16.43 18.55 8.18
N GLY A 47 -15.18 18.24 8.52
CA GLY A 47 -14.18 19.24 8.92
C GLY A 47 -13.91 20.25 7.80
N ALA A 48 -13.72 19.77 6.57
CA ALA A 48 -13.53 20.63 5.40
C ALA A 48 -14.71 21.59 5.20
N LEU A 49 -15.94 21.11 5.37
CA LEU A 49 -17.15 21.91 5.23
C LEU A 49 -17.23 22.96 6.34
N PHE A 50 -17.03 22.55 7.60
CA PHE A 50 -17.02 23.46 8.74
C PHE A 50 -15.98 24.58 8.55
N TYR A 51 -14.76 24.23 8.17
CA TYR A 51 -13.68 25.20 7.94
C TYR A 51 -13.96 26.12 6.74
N ALA A 52 -14.58 25.60 5.66
CA ALA A 52 -14.98 26.43 4.53
C ALA A 52 -16.04 27.47 4.95
N VAL A 53 -17.06 27.05 5.71
CA VAL A 53 -18.10 27.94 6.25
C VAL A 53 -17.49 28.96 7.21
N ALA A 54 -16.60 28.54 8.12
CA ALA A 54 -15.88 29.43 9.02
C ALA A 54 -15.07 30.50 8.24
N GLY A 55 -14.40 30.09 7.15
CA GLY A 55 -13.72 31.00 6.23
C GLY A 55 -14.65 32.02 5.60
N VAL A 56 -15.81 31.58 5.08
CA VAL A 56 -16.84 32.48 4.51
C VAL A 56 -17.34 33.48 5.54
N LEU A 57 -17.66 33.03 6.76
CA LEU A 57 -18.17 33.91 7.83
C LEU A 57 -17.10 34.93 8.26
N CYS A 58 -15.85 34.52 8.38
CA CYS A 58 -14.74 35.39 8.82
C CYS A 58 -14.23 36.37 7.75
N LEU A 59 -14.42 36.07 6.47
CA LEU A 59 -13.97 36.90 5.34
C LEU A 59 -15.10 37.74 4.75
N GLY A 60 -16.31 37.17 4.69
CA GLY A 60 -17.45 37.71 3.97
C GLY A 60 -18.42 38.54 4.82
N LEU A 61 -18.38 38.43 6.16
CA LEU A 61 -19.31 39.13 7.05
C LEU A 61 -18.59 40.07 8.03
N PRO A 62 -19.25 41.16 8.46
CA PRO A 62 -18.79 41.93 9.61
C PRO A 62 -18.72 41.06 10.86
N LYS A 63 -17.74 41.31 11.72
CA LYS A 63 -17.59 40.63 13.01
C LYS A 63 -18.91 40.70 13.80
N ASN A 64 -19.48 39.55 14.09
CA ASN A 64 -20.75 39.39 14.79
C ASN A 64 -20.69 38.22 15.79
N ARG A 65 -21.64 38.19 16.73
CA ARG A 65 -21.68 37.17 17.79
C ARG A 65 -21.96 35.77 17.25
N LEU A 66 -22.83 35.65 16.23
CA LEU A 66 -23.22 34.37 15.67
C LEU A 66 -22.04 33.62 15.04
N THR A 67 -21.18 34.34 14.32
CA THR A 67 -19.93 33.78 13.79
C THR A 67 -19.02 33.32 14.93
N GLY A 68 -18.87 34.10 16.00
CA GLY A 68 -18.09 33.69 17.16
C GLY A 68 -18.61 32.40 17.82
N ILE A 69 -19.93 32.25 17.93
CA ILE A 69 -20.58 31.03 18.45
C ILE A 69 -20.32 29.83 17.52
N PHE A 70 -20.47 30.01 16.21
CA PHE A 70 -20.19 28.96 15.23
C PHE A 70 -18.73 28.47 15.31
N LEU A 71 -17.76 29.38 15.42
CA LEU A 71 -16.35 29.01 15.59
C LEU A 71 -16.13 28.26 16.91
N ALA A 72 -16.75 28.72 18.00
CA ALA A 72 -16.65 28.09 19.31
C ALA A 72 -17.21 26.66 19.31
N ALA A 73 -18.29 26.40 18.57
CA ALA A 73 -18.85 25.05 18.43
C ALA A 73 -17.83 24.04 17.86
N GLY A 74 -17.01 24.46 16.88
CA GLY A 74 -15.95 23.62 16.34
C GLY A 74 -14.82 23.33 17.34
N ALA A 75 -14.43 24.33 18.14
CA ALA A 75 -13.42 24.14 19.18
C ALA A 75 -13.91 23.21 20.31
N VAL A 76 -15.17 23.39 20.74
CA VAL A 76 -15.82 22.53 21.74
C VAL A 76 -15.95 21.09 21.22
N PHE A 77 -16.29 20.92 19.94
CA PHE A 77 -16.36 19.60 19.33
C PHE A 77 -15.02 18.86 19.41
N HIS A 78 -13.91 19.50 19.03
CA HIS A 78 -12.58 18.91 19.13
C HIS A 78 -12.14 18.63 20.58
N ALA A 79 -12.46 19.53 21.52
CA ALA A 79 -12.22 19.28 22.95
C ALA A 79 -13.02 18.08 23.47
N GLY A 80 -14.27 17.93 23.03
CA GLY A 80 -15.11 16.76 23.29
C GLY A 80 -14.49 15.47 22.74
N LEU A 81 -13.97 15.49 21.51
CA LEU A 81 -13.26 14.35 20.92
C LEU A 81 -12.00 13.98 21.71
N VAL A 82 -11.25 14.95 22.22
CA VAL A 82 -10.09 14.71 23.08
C VAL A 82 -10.51 14.04 24.39
N GLY A 83 -11.50 14.62 25.08
CA GLY A 83 -11.97 14.10 26.37
C GLY A 83 -12.58 12.71 26.25
N TYR A 84 -13.42 12.51 25.24
CA TYR A 84 -14.03 11.22 24.94
C TYR A 84 -12.99 10.18 24.51
N GLY A 85 -12.07 10.54 23.60
CA GLY A 85 -10.97 9.68 23.18
C GLY A 85 -10.10 9.24 24.36
N TYR A 86 -9.78 10.16 25.28
CA TYR A 86 -9.06 9.83 26.50
C TYR A 86 -9.87 8.92 27.45
N ALA A 87 -11.17 9.15 27.61
CA ALA A 87 -12.03 8.33 28.45
C ALA A 87 -12.08 6.87 27.96
N VAL A 88 -12.13 6.65 26.65
CA VAL A 88 -12.23 5.31 26.04
C VAL A 88 -10.88 4.63 25.91
N THR A 89 -9.84 5.35 25.46
CA THR A 89 -8.55 4.73 25.08
C THR A 89 -7.45 4.92 26.12
N ARG A 90 -7.68 5.77 27.14
CA ARG A 90 -6.64 6.26 28.08
C ARG A 90 -5.47 6.99 27.41
N HIS A 91 -5.60 7.37 26.14
CA HIS A 91 -4.61 8.11 25.37
C HIS A 91 -5.22 9.37 24.77
N VAL A 92 -4.42 10.44 24.67
CA VAL A 92 -4.81 11.69 24.00
C VAL A 92 -4.36 11.63 22.55
N CYS A 93 -5.30 11.78 21.62
CA CYS A 93 -5.00 11.86 20.20
C CYS A 93 -4.15 13.11 19.88
N PRO A 94 -2.91 12.96 19.34
CA PRO A 94 -2.06 14.10 19.01
C PRO A 94 -2.67 15.05 17.98
N PHE A 95 -3.49 14.53 17.06
CA PHE A 95 -4.18 15.36 16.05
C PHE A 95 -5.37 16.11 16.65
N CYS A 96 -6.28 15.42 17.36
CA CYS A 96 -7.43 16.06 18.00
C CYS A 96 -6.99 17.12 19.01
N TRP A 97 -5.91 16.86 19.75
CA TRP A 97 -5.30 17.86 20.64
C TRP A 97 -4.84 19.11 19.88
N LYS A 98 -4.09 18.94 18.78
CA LYS A 98 -3.63 20.06 17.95
C LYS A 98 -4.80 20.86 17.36
N PHE A 99 -5.86 20.20 16.90
CA PHE A 99 -7.06 20.88 16.38
C PHE A 99 -7.86 21.58 17.48
N ALA A 100 -7.95 21.01 18.69
CA ALA A 100 -8.57 21.66 19.84
C ALA A 100 -7.81 22.93 20.24
N VAL A 101 -6.47 22.86 20.33
CA VAL A 101 -5.62 24.02 20.63
C VAL A 101 -5.75 25.09 19.55
N MET A 102 -5.62 24.70 18.28
CA MET A 102 -5.76 25.60 17.13
C MET A 102 -7.15 26.25 17.10
N GLY A 103 -8.21 25.48 17.30
CA GLY A 103 -9.59 25.97 17.34
C GLY A 103 -9.79 27.01 18.43
N THR A 104 -9.32 26.73 19.64
CA THR A 104 -9.34 27.69 20.75
C THR A 104 -8.59 28.98 20.41
N LEU A 105 -7.38 28.88 19.84
CA LEU A 105 -6.60 30.04 19.41
C LEU A 105 -7.30 30.87 18.33
N LEU A 106 -7.97 30.23 17.37
CA LEU A 106 -8.71 30.95 16.32
C LEU A 106 -9.96 31.63 16.86
N VAL A 107 -10.68 31.00 17.79
CA VAL A 107 -11.85 31.58 18.47
C VAL A 107 -11.42 32.78 19.33
N THR A 108 -10.38 32.63 20.15
CA THR A 108 -9.87 33.75 20.98
C THR A 108 -9.38 34.89 20.09
N SER A 109 -8.63 34.58 19.04
CA SER A 109 -8.17 35.59 18.06
C SER A 109 -9.33 36.31 17.39
N TYR A 110 -10.42 35.61 17.04
CA TYR A 110 -11.61 36.23 16.48
C TYR A 110 -12.21 37.28 17.44
N TRP A 111 -12.27 36.99 18.74
CA TRP A 111 -12.84 37.88 19.75
C TRP A 111 -11.93 39.04 20.15
N VAL A 112 -10.63 38.80 20.30
CA VAL A 112 -9.65 39.79 20.76
C VAL A 112 -9.25 40.76 19.65
N LEU A 113 -9.09 40.28 18.42
CA LEU A 113 -8.62 41.13 17.33
C LEU A 113 -9.71 42.13 16.89
N PRO A 114 -9.33 43.39 16.57
CA PRO A 114 -10.27 44.40 16.13
C PRO A 114 -10.93 43.98 14.80
N GLY A 115 -12.26 44.06 14.77
CA GLY A 115 -13.02 43.80 13.55
C GLY A 115 -12.95 44.98 12.60
N LYS A 116 -12.66 44.74 11.32
CA LYS A 116 -12.87 45.72 10.25
C LYS A 116 -14.10 45.33 9.44
N LYS A 117 -14.89 46.30 8.99
CA LYS A 117 -15.96 46.04 8.02
C LYS A 117 -15.33 45.44 6.75
N PRO A 118 -15.89 44.37 6.17
CA PRO A 118 -15.33 43.77 4.97
C PRO A 118 -15.42 44.76 3.81
N GLY A 119 -14.26 45.15 3.28
CA GLY A 119 -14.16 45.94 2.04
C GLY A 119 -14.20 45.05 0.79
N ARG A 120 -14.07 45.66 -0.40
CA ARG A 120 -14.06 44.96 -1.70
C ARG A 120 -13.03 43.81 -1.76
N THR A 121 -11.86 44.00 -1.17
CA THR A 121 -10.79 42.99 -1.08
C THR A 121 -11.19 41.79 -0.22
N ALA A 122 -11.85 42.03 0.92
CA ALA A 122 -12.36 40.97 1.78
C ALA A 122 -13.44 40.14 1.09
N TYR A 123 -14.34 40.79 0.34
CA TYR A 123 -15.37 40.11 -0.44
C TYR A 123 -14.79 39.20 -1.54
N ILE A 124 -13.79 39.70 -2.29
CA ILE A 124 -13.08 38.91 -3.31
C ILE A 124 -12.34 37.73 -2.64
N SER A 125 -11.70 37.97 -1.50
CA SER A 125 -10.99 36.92 -0.75
C SER A 125 -11.89 35.82 -0.19
N ALA A 126 -13.19 36.06 -0.05
CA ALA A 126 -14.17 35.06 0.35
C ALA A 126 -14.57 34.12 -0.81
N GLY A 127 -14.24 34.46 -2.06
CA GLY A 127 -14.54 33.66 -3.26
C GLY A 127 -14.02 32.21 -3.16
N PRO A 128 -12.72 32.01 -2.86
CA PRO A 128 -12.16 30.68 -2.61
C PRO A 128 -12.89 29.90 -1.50
N ALA A 129 -13.30 30.58 -0.41
CA ALA A 129 -14.02 29.93 0.68
C ALA A 129 -15.41 29.44 0.23
N ARG A 130 -16.13 30.25 -0.56
CA ARG A 130 -17.42 29.85 -1.16
C ARG A 130 -17.26 28.68 -2.12
N ALA A 131 -16.21 28.69 -2.95
CA ALA A 131 -15.91 27.58 -3.83
C ALA A 131 -15.64 26.29 -3.03
N LEU A 132 -14.88 26.36 -1.94
CA LEU A 132 -14.64 25.21 -1.07
C LEU A 132 -15.90 24.71 -0.36
N VAL A 133 -16.85 25.58 0.00
CA VAL A 133 -18.16 25.15 0.52
C VAL A 133 -18.88 24.30 -0.53
N VAL A 134 -18.98 24.78 -1.77
CA VAL A 134 -19.64 24.06 -2.87
C VAL A 134 -18.93 22.73 -3.17
N ILE A 135 -17.60 22.77 -3.30
CA ILE A 135 -16.79 21.57 -3.54
C ILE A 135 -17.03 20.54 -2.44
N THR A 136 -16.95 20.95 -1.17
CA THR A 136 -17.10 20.00 -0.05
C THR A 136 -18.52 19.45 0.05
N LEU A 137 -19.55 20.25 -0.24
CA LEU A 137 -20.93 19.75 -0.32
C LEU A 137 -21.09 18.71 -1.44
N VAL A 138 -20.52 18.97 -2.62
CA VAL A 138 -20.52 17.99 -3.73
C VAL A 138 -19.80 16.71 -3.31
N LEU A 139 -18.63 16.82 -2.68
CA LEU A 139 -17.87 15.67 -2.18
C LEU A 139 -18.67 14.87 -1.13
N LEU A 140 -19.35 15.55 -0.22
CA LEU A 140 -20.26 14.91 0.75
C LEU A 140 -21.44 14.22 0.06
N VAL A 141 -21.93 14.69 -1.08
CA VAL A 141 -23.01 14.00 -1.80
C VAL A 141 -22.50 12.75 -2.51
N ILE A 142 -21.44 12.88 -3.30
CA ILE A 142 -20.98 11.84 -4.24
C ILE A 142 -20.13 10.74 -3.58
N ASN A 143 -19.69 10.92 -2.33
CA ASN A 143 -18.79 9.98 -1.66
C ASN A 143 -19.45 9.32 -0.43
N PRO A 144 -20.34 8.33 -0.62
CA PRO A 144 -20.88 7.60 0.50
C PRO A 144 -19.80 6.75 1.19
N GLY A 145 -19.65 6.94 2.49
CA GLY A 145 -18.87 6.06 3.35
C GLY A 145 -19.49 4.66 3.35
N THR A 146 -18.64 3.63 3.43
CA THR A 146 -19.02 2.23 3.49
C THR A 146 -20.04 2.01 4.61
N LYS A 147 -21.22 1.46 4.29
CA LYS A 147 -22.19 1.02 5.29
C LYS A 147 -21.53 0.00 6.23
N PRO A 148 -21.81 0.00 7.55
CA PRO A 148 -21.54 -1.17 8.37
C PRO A 148 -22.32 -2.35 7.78
N ALA A 149 -21.63 -3.45 7.49
CA ALA A 149 -22.27 -4.67 7.04
C ALA A 149 -23.24 -5.15 8.12
N VAL A 150 -24.53 -5.22 7.79
CA VAL A 150 -25.51 -5.98 8.57
C VAL A 150 -25.14 -7.46 8.38
N ALA A 151 -24.81 -8.13 9.48
CA ALA A 151 -24.53 -9.56 9.46
C ALA A 151 -25.76 -10.34 8.96
N PRO A 152 -25.63 -11.27 8.00
CA PRO A 152 -26.71 -12.22 7.71
C PRO A 152 -26.86 -13.22 8.88
N PRO A 153 -28.06 -13.80 9.08
CA PRO A 153 -28.27 -14.75 10.17
C PRO A 153 -27.46 -16.04 9.94
N ALA A 154 -26.93 -16.58 11.02
CA ALA A 154 -26.12 -17.79 11.05
C ALA A 154 -26.87 -18.96 10.40
N ALA A 155 -26.36 -19.45 9.27
CA ALA A 155 -26.74 -20.75 8.75
C ALA A 155 -25.93 -21.81 9.50
N THR A 156 -26.62 -22.56 10.36
CA THR A 156 -26.14 -23.81 10.94
C THR A 156 -25.79 -24.80 9.83
N VAL A 157 -24.52 -25.18 9.71
CA VAL A 157 -24.10 -26.37 8.97
C VAL A 157 -23.49 -27.35 9.96
N ALA A 158 -24.15 -28.50 10.03
CA ALA A 158 -23.86 -29.62 10.88
C ALA A 158 -22.48 -30.22 10.59
N MET A 159 -21.87 -30.73 11.66
CA MET A 159 -20.66 -31.54 11.63
C MET A 159 -20.85 -32.82 10.80
N ALA A 160 -19.87 -33.14 9.98
CA ALA A 160 -19.60 -34.49 9.53
C ALA A 160 -18.15 -34.83 9.91
N ALA A 161 -18.03 -35.79 10.80
CA ALA A 161 -16.78 -36.36 11.30
C ALA A 161 -16.10 -37.23 10.23
N GLY A 162 -14.78 -37.37 10.35
CA GLY A 162 -14.05 -38.53 9.84
C GLY A 162 -12.71 -38.18 9.19
N ALA A 163 -11.62 -38.26 9.95
CA ALA A 163 -10.35 -38.84 9.52
C ALA A 163 -9.32 -38.82 10.67
N GLU A 164 -9.25 -39.96 11.34
CA GLU A 164 -8.08 -40.64 11.95
C GLU A 164 -6.87 -39.84 12.42
N SER A 165 -6.69 -39.92 13.74
CA SER A 165 -5.48 -39.68 14.53
C SER A 165 -4.33 -40.60 14.09
N GLN A 166 -3.16 -40.00 13.82
CA GLN A 166 -1.88 -40.63 14.13
C GLN A 166 -1.12 -39.78 15.15
N SER A 167 -0.91 -40.40 16.30
CA SER A 167 -0.24 -39.88 17.49
C SER A 167 1.27 -39.81 17.30
N GLY A 168 1.78 -38.59 17.15
CA GLY A 168 3.19 -38.27 17.37
C GLY A 168 3.36 -37.67 18.76
N SER A 169 3.92 -38.44 19.68
CA SER A 169 4.37 -38.04 21.02
C SER A 169 5.15 -36.72 20.98
N PHE A 170 4.64 -35.67 21.65
CA PHE A 170 5.43 -34.49 22.00
C PHE A 170 5.62 -34.43 23.52
N VAL A 171 6.90 -34.39 23.87
CA VAL A 171 7.49 -34.36 25.21
C VAL A 171 6.89 -33.21 26.04
N THR A 172 6.21 -33.54 27.13
CA THR A 172 5.81 -32.58 28.16
C THR A 172 6.99 -32.35 29.11
N GLY A 173 7.71 -31.24 28.92
CA GLY A 173 8.83 -30.89 29.78
C GLY A 173 9.44 -29.53 29.46
N GLY A 174 8.68 -28.45 29.65
CA GLY A 174 9.23 -27.09 29.60
C GLY A 174 9.97 -26.75 30.91
N PRO A 175 11.23 -26.27 30.88
CA PRO A 175 11.91 -25.81 32.09
C PRO A 175 11.27 -24.52 32.64
N LYS A 176 11.27 -24.38 33.96
CA LYS A 176 10.78 -23.20 34.69
C LYS A 176 11.50 -21.92 34.27
N ALA A 177 10.74 -20.83 34.23
CA ALA A 177 11.21 -19.47 33.95
C ALA A 177 12.36 -19.06 34.88
N ILE A 178 13.45 -18.56 34.30
CA ILE A 178 14.53 -17.88 35.01
C ILE A 178 14.31 -16.38 34.84
N GLU A 179 14.06 -15.67 35.94
CA GLU A 179 13.90 -14.23 35.98
C GLU A 179 15.24 -13.51 35.69
N GLY A 180 15.19 -12.41 34.93
CA GLY A 180 16.20 -11.35 35.03
C GLY A 180 17.08 -11.02 33.82
N LYS A 181 16.81 -11.50 32.59
CA LYS A 181 17.47 -11.01 31.36
C LYS A 181 16.47 -10.92 30.22
N ALA A 182 16.69 -9.97 29.30
CA ALA A 182 15.87 -9.75 28.10
C ALA A 182 15.43 -11.09 27.48
N HIS A 183 14.13 -11.39 27.59
CA HIS A 183 13.61 -12.72 27.27
C HIS A 183 13.63 -12.92 25.75
N TYR A 184 14.63 -13.65 25.25
CA TYR A 184 14.70 -14.09 23.85
C TYR A 184 13.54 -15.02 23.47
N GLN A 185 12.90 -15.63 24.48
CA GLN A 185 11.66 -16.39 24.34
C GLN A 185 10.45 -15.49 24.53
N LEU A 186 9.66 -15.34 23.47
CA LEU A 186 8.39 -14.65 23.49
C LEU A 186 7.28 -15.63 23.82
N ARG A 187 6.60 -15.42 24.96
CA ARG A 187 5.39 -16.17 25.32
C ARG A 187 4.23 -15.74 24.42
N VAL A 188 3.58 -16.70 23.78
CA VAL A 188 2.43 -16.47 22.87
C VAL A 188 1.42 -17.60 22.99
N SER A 189 0.22 -17.41 22.45
CA SER A 189 -0.76 -18.47 22.25
C SER A 189 -1.03 -18.72 20.77
N THR A 190 -1.44 -19.94 20.45
CA THR A 190 -2.00 -20.28 19.13
C THR A 190 -3.46 -19.80 19.04
N PRO A 191 -4.06 -19.73 17.84
CA PRO A 191 -5.48 -19.40 17.68
C PRO A 191 -6.42 -20.37 18.42
N GLY A 192 -5.97 -21.60 18.69
CA GLY A 192 -6.70 -22.58 19.51
C GLY A 192 -6.52 -22.40 21.02
N GLY A 193 -5.85 -21.34 21.47
CA GLY A 193 -5.63 -21.04 22.90
C GLY A 193 -4.47 -21.79 23.55
N ALA A 194 -3.74 -22.64 22.82
CA ALA A 194 -2.57 -23.34 23.38
C ALA A 194 -1.38 -22.39 23.51
N GLU A 195 -0.83 -22.29 24.72
CA GLU A 195 0.35 -21.48 25.04
C GLU A 195 1.64 -22.12 24.50
N THR A 196 2.55 -21.30 24.00
CA THR A 196 3.87 -21.71 23.49
C THR A 196 4.88 -20.56 23.58
N TYR A 197 6.13 -20.82 23.19
CA TYR A 197 7.22 -19.85 23.19
C TYR A 197 7.88 -19.77 21.82
N LEU A 198 8.09 -18.56 21.32
CA LEU A 198 8.85 -18.29 20.10
C LEU A 198 10.27 -17.86 20.45
N ASP A 199 11.28 -18.44 19.80
CA ASP A 199 12.68 -18.04 19.99
C ASP A 199 13.10 -16.96 18.99
N LEU A 200 13.26 -15.74 19.48
CA LEU A 200 13.64 -14.57 18.66
C LEU A 200 15.10 -14.59 18.17
N ARG A 201 15.89 -15.59 18.58
CA ARG A 201 17.24 -15.85 18.05
C ARG A 201 17.19 -16.69 16.77
N GLU A 202 16.17 -17.55 16.64
CA GLU A 202 15.98 -18.35 15.44
C GLU A 202 15.36 -17.51 14.33
N LYS A 203 14.33 -16.74 14.67
CA LYS A 203 13.51 -16.04 13.68
C LYS A 203 12.89 -14.77 14.28
N PRO A 204 12.92 -13.64 13.55
CA PRO A 204 12.28 -12.41 14.00
C PRO A 204 10.75 -12.58 14.12
N ALA A 205 10.12 -11.75 14.95
CA ALA A 205 8.66 -11.69 15.08
C ALA A 205 8.11 -10.35 14.59
N LEU A 206 7.11 -10.40 13.70
CA LEU A 206 6.32 -9.24 13.30
C LEU A 206 5.07 -9.16 14.18
N PHE A 207 5.02 -8.12 14.99
CA PHE A 207 3.82 -7.72 15.73
C PHE A 207 2.92 -6.86 14.86
N PHE A 208 1.65 -7.23 14.77
CA PHE A 208 0.62 -6.46 14.08
C PHE A 208 -0.72 -6.58 14.81
N ALA A 209 -1.67 -5.69 14.55
CA ALA A 209 -3.00 -5.78 15.13
C ALA A 209 -4.08 -5.88 14.04
N VAL A 210 -5.21 -6.50 14.36
CA VAL A 210 -6.33 -6.63 13.42
C VAL A 210 -6.87 -5.26 12.99
N TRP A 211 -6.93 -4.32 13.93
CA TRP A 211 -7.39 -2.94 13.73
C TRP A 211 -6.31 -1.99 13.17
N CYS A 212 -5.06 -2.45 13.03
CA CYS A 212 -3.95 -1.61 12.58
C CYS A 212 -4.06 -1.30 11.07
N PRO A 213 -4.17 -0.02 10.66
CA PRO A 213 -4.34 0.37 9.26
C PRO A 213 -3.04 0.34 8.45
N HIS A 214 -1.87 0.43 9.11
CA HIS A 214 -0.56 0.40 8.46
C HIS A 214 0.05 -1.01 8.35
N CYS A 215 -0.55 -1.99 9.03
CA CYS A 215 -0.11 -3.37 9.01
C CYS A 215 -0.30 -4.10 7.65
N PRO A 216 -1.35 -3.82 6.84
CA PRO A 216 -1.50 -4.38 5.50
C PRO A 216 -0.27 -4.18 4.59
N GLU A 217 0.38 -3.02 4.66
CA GLU A 217 1.59 -2.76 3.85
C GLU A 217 2.73 -3.71 4.24
N ALA A 218 3.01 -3.85 5.54
CA ALA A 218 4.02 -4.78 6.03
C ALA A 218 3.67 -6.24 5.68
N LEU A 219 2.41 -6.65 5.82
CA LEU A 219 1.96 -8.00 5.49
C LEU A 219 2.10 -8.33 3.99
N LYS A 220 1.76 -7.38 3.11
CA LYS A 220 1.95 -7.54 1.65
C LYS A 220 3.43 -7.68 1.29
N ASP A 221 4.29 -6.90 1.94
CA ASP A 221 5.74 -7.00 1.77
C ASP A 221 6.27 -8.37 2.23
N LEU A 222 5.74 -8.92 3.33
CA LEU A 222 6.08 -10.27 3.79
C LEU A 222 5.61 -11.37 2.81
N ALA A 223 4.44 -11.20 2.18
CA ALA A 223 3.94 -12.15 1.20
C ALA A 223 4.87 -12.29 -0.02
N MET A 224 5.71 -11.28 -0.30
CA MET A 224 6.73 -11.34 -1.36
C MET A 224 7.96 -12.18 -0.96
N LEU A 225 8.15 -12.47 0.32
CA LEU A 225 9.24 -13.32 0.81
C LEU A 225 8.85 -14.79 0.68
N SER A 226 9.87 -15.65 0.51
CA SER A 226 9.68 -17.09 0.64
C SER A 226 9.31 -17.44 2.10
N PRO A 227 8.54 -18.52 2.34
CA PRO A 227 8.06 -18.86 3.68
C PRO A 227 9.16 -18.93 4.76
N GLU A 228 10.37 -19.37 4.38
CA GLU A 228 11.51 -19.51 5.28
C GLU A 228 12.10 -18.15 5.72
N LYS A 229 11.87 -17.10 4.93
CA LYS A 229 12.35 -15.73 5.20
C LYS A 229 11.33 -14.85 5.89
N ARG A 230 10.05 -15.25 5.93
CA ARG A 230 9.01 -14.51 6.66
C ARG A 230 9.32 -14.55 8.15
N PRO A 231 9.03 -13.53 8.97
CA PRO A 231 9.11 -13.61 10.43
C PRO A 231 7.97 -14.47 11.01
N TYR A 232 8.00 -14.76 12.31
CA TYR A 232 6.77 -15.16 13.01
C TYR A 232 5.73 -14.05 12.90
N LEU A 233 4.46 -14.41 12.72
CA LEU A 233 3.36 -13.45 12.70
C LEU A 233 2.70 -13.46 14.08
N VAL A 234 2.72 -12.32 14.77
CA VAL A 234 2.18 -12.18 16.12
C VAL A 234 1.11 -11.09 16.13
N VAL A 235 -0.13 -11.49 16.34
CA VAL A 235 -1.26 -10.59 16.53
C VAL A 235 -1.22 -10.09 17.97
N THR A 236 -1.14 -8.77 18.14
CA THR A 236 -1.13 -8.12 19.45
C THR A 236 -2.46 -7.45 19.76
N TYR A 237 -2.73 -7.29 21.06
CA TYR A 237 -3.99 -6.77 21.60
C TYR A 237 -5.20 -7.57 21.10
N PRO A 238 -5.14 -8.92 21.09
CA PRO A 238 -6.27 -9.73 20.66
C PRO A 238 -7.45 -9.51 21.59
N ARG A 239 -8.65 -9.51 21.02
CA ARG A 239 -9.92 -9.57 21.75
C ARG A 239 -10.59 -10.90 21.42
N ASP A 240 -11.47 -11.37 22.30
CA ASP A 240 -12.23 -12.59 22.07
C ASP A 240 -12.94 -12.53 20.69
N GLY A 241 -12.67 -13.52 19.84
CA GLY A 241 -13.23 -13.61 18.49
C GLY A 241 -12.50 -12.79 17.42
N ASP A 242 -11.32 -12.24 17.70
CA ASP A 242 -10.49 -11.56 16.70
C ASP A 242 -9.68 -12.52 15.81
N GLU A 243 -9.68 -13.83 16.08
CA GLU A 243 -8.96 -14.86 15.32
C GLU A 243 -9.40 -14.86 13.84
N GLU A 244 -10.71 -14.91 13.58
CA GLU A 244 -11.27 -14.86 12.22
C GLU A 244 -10.91 -13.55 11.50
N LYS A 245 -10.81 -12.44 12.24
CA LYS A 245 -10.40 -11.15 11.69
C LYS A 245 -8.91 -11.13 11.35
N ALA A 246 -8.09 -11.76 12.17
CA ALA A 246 -6.67 -11.94 11.90
C ALA A 246 -6.44 -12.80 10.66
N GLU A 247 -7.12 -13.95 10.56
CA GLU A 247 -7.06 -14.84 9.40
C GLU A 247 -7.48 -14.15 8.12
N ARG A 248 -8.61 -13.44 8.15
CA ARG A 248 -9.07 -12.64 7.00
C ARG A 248 -8.06 -11.57 6.62
N LYS A 249 -7.50 -10.83 7.58
CA LYS A 249 -6.48 -9.80 7.32
C LYS A 249 -5.22 -10.43 6.71
N LEU A 250 -4.79 -11.60 7.16
CA LEU A 250 -3.65 -12.30 6.56
C LEU A 250 -3.97 -12.74 5.13
N ALA A 251 -5.14 -13.33 4.89
CA ALA A 251 -5.57 -13.78 3.58
C ALA A 251 -5.65 -12.63 2.56
N GLU A 252 -6.28 -11.50 2.93
CA GLU A 252 -6.40 -10.30 2.11
C GLU A 252 -5.03 -9.69 1.73
N ASN A 253 -3.98 -9.99 2.49
CA ASN A 253 -2.63 -9.50 2.27
C ASN A 253 -1.66 -10.58 1.73
N GLY A 254 -2.18 -11.70 1.22
CA GLY A 254 -1.39 -12.73 0.53
C GLY A 254 -0.71 -13.75 1.45
N LEU A 255 -1.16 -13.86 2.70
CA LEU A 255 -0.65 -14.77 3.73
C LEU A 255 -1.75 -15.75 4.19
N ALA A 256 -2.64 -16.16 3.27
CA ALA A 256 -3.70 -17.11 3.57
C ALA A 256 -3.13 -18.45 4.05
N GLY A 257 -3.62 -18.96 5.19
CA GLY A 257 -3.15 -20.21 5.79
C GLY A 257 -1.77 -20.13 6.47
N GLU A 258 -1.17 -18.95 6.56
CA GLU A 258 0.11 -18.77 7.26
C GLU A 258 -0.10 -18.92 8.78
N LEU A 259 0.84 -19.61 9.45
CA LEU A 259 0.80 -19.76 10.89
C LEU A 259 1.03 -18.42 11.59
N TYR A 260 0.14 -18.10 12.53
CA TYR A 260 0.24 -16.91 13.36
C TYR A 260 0.01 -17.25 14.83
N TYR A 261 0.42 -16.33 15.69
CA TYR A 261 0.33 -16.44 17.14
C TYR A 261 -0.32 -15.18 17.71
N LEU A 262 -0.71 -15.25 18.96
CA LEU A 262 -1.37 -14.18 19.71
C LEU A 262 -0.50 -13.82 20.91
N ALA A 263 -0.36 -12.53 21.18
CA ALA A 263 0.27 -12.01 22.39
C ALA A 263 -0.56 -10.85 22.94
N GLU A 264 -0.71 -10.73 24.26
CA GLU A 264 -1.49 -9.64 24.86
C GLU A 264 -0.97 -8.26 24.44
N LYS A 265 0.35 -8.08 24.47
CA LYS A 265 1.05 -6.84 24.12
C LYS A 265 2.44 -7.15 23.52
N PRO A 266 3.03 -6.25 22.72
CA PRO A 266 4.40 -6.41 22.28
C PRO A 266 5.38 -6.15 23.45
N PRO A 267 6.68 -6.44 23.29
CA PRO A 267 7.71 -6.07 24.27
C PRO A 267 7.65 -4.57 24.61
N GLU A 268 7.98 -4.20 25.86
CA GLU A 268 7.82 -2.83 26.37
C GLU A 268 8.58 -1.76 25.56
N SER A 269 9.64 -2.14 24.86
CA SER A 269 10.40 -1.25 23.98
C SER A 269 9.66 -0.85 22.71
N VAL A 270 8.59 -1.57 22.34
CA VAL A 270 7.80 -1.36 21.12
C VAL A 270 6.66 -0.40 21.43
N GLN A 271 6.61 0.73 20.72
CA GLN A 271 5.65 1.81 20.91
C GLN A 271 4.43 1.69 19.98
N GLY A 272 4.58 1.03 18.83
CA GLY A 272 3.54 0.92 17.82
C GLY A 272 3.61 -0.37 17.00
N VAL A 273 2.58 -0.59 16.19
CA VAL A 273 2.53 -1.69 15.20
C VAL A 273 2.22 -1.13 13.80
N PRO A 274 2.75 -1.73 12.72
CA PRO A 274 3.53 -2.97 12.70
C PRO A 274 4.96 -2.78 13.23
N ALA A 275 5.46 -3.77 13.98
CA ALA A 275 6.81 -3.77 14.53
C ALA A 275 7.50 -5.12 14.33
N LEU A 276 8.73 -5.11 13.82
CA LEU A 276 9.55 -6.30 13.70
C LEU A 276 10.57 -6.32 14.85
N VAL A 277 10.59 -7.41 15.61
CA VAL A 277 11.46 -7.60 16.77
C VAL A 277 12.37 -8.81 16.55
N TRP A 278 13.64 -8.71 16.94
CA TRP A 278 14.62 -9.79 16.81
C TRP A 278 15.72 -9.68 17.86
N MET A 279 16.47 -10.76 18.06
CA MET A 279 17.68 -10.74 18.88
C MET A 279 18.92 -10.41 18.03
N GLU A 280 19.73 -9.45 18.49
CA GLU A 280 21.06 -9.17 17.96
C GLU A 280 22.09 -9.41 19.08
N GLY A 281 22.73 -10.58 19.05
CA GLY A 281 23.50 -11.07 20.20
C GLY A 281 22.59 -11.25 21.41
N SER A 282 22.86 -10.52 22.48
CA SER A 282 22.04 -10.51 23.70
C SER A 282 21.05 -9.35 23.78
N GLU A 283 21.00 -8.48 22.76
CA GLU A 283 20.14 -7.30 22.76
C GLU A 283 18.87 -7.53 21.95
N LEU A 284 17.73 -7.15 22.53
CA LEU A 284 16.47 -7.10 21.81
C LEU A 284 16.45 -5.85 20.93
N ARG A 285 16.27 -6.05 19.62
CA ARG A 285 16.18 -4.98 18.64
C ARG A 285 14.79 -4.96 18.02
N HIS A 286 14.35 -3.78 17.63
CA HIS A 286 13.10 -3.63 16.89
C HIS A 286 13.18 -2.50 15.86
N VAL A 287 12.29 -2.57 14.87
CA VAL A 287 11.95 -1.46 13.97
C VAL A 287 10.45 -1.40 13.79
N GLU A 288 9.92 -0.18 13.68
CA GLU A 288 8.49 0.07 13.49
C GLU A 288 8.20 0.66 12.11
N GLY A 289 7.03 0.34 11.57
CA GLY A 289 6.56 0.81 10.27
C GLY A 289 7.01 -0.06 9.10
N ALA A 290 6.10 -0.22 8.13
CA ALA A 290 6.27 -1.15 7.01
C ALA A 290 7.58 -0.94 6.22
N GLY A 291 7.92 0.31 5.90
CA GLY A 291 9.15 0.61 5.16
C GLY A 291 10.44 0.21 5.88
N ALA A 292 10.51 0.38 7.20
CA ALA A 292 11.69 -0.01 7.99
C ALA A 292 11.79 -1.54 8.09
N ILE A 293 10.65 -2.22 8.26
CA ILE A 293 10.53 -3.68 8.28
C ILE A 293 10.98 -4.26 6.93
N ALA A 294 10.46 -3.73 5.82
CA ALA A 294 10.80 -4.15 4.47
C ALA A 294 12.30 -3.99 4.18
N LYS A 295 12.93 -2.92 4.70
CA LYS A 295 14.38 -2.71 4.60
C LYS A 295 15.14 -3.75 5.42
N LYS A 296 14.73 -4.02 6.67
CA LYS A 296 15.37 -5.00 7.55
C LYS A 296 15.28 -6.42 7.00
N LEU A 297 14.12 -6.81 6.48
CA LEU A 297 13.86 -8.13 5.90
C LEU A 297 14.31 -8.27 4.44
N ARG A 298 14.90 -7.21 3.87
CA ARG A 298 15.39 -7.21 2.48
C ARG A 298 14.30 -7.59 1.47
N VAL A 299 13.08 -7.10 1.67
CA VAL A 299 11.96 -7.30 0.76
C VAL A 299 12.31 -6.72 -0.61
N PRO A 300 12.13 -7.49 -1.71
CA PRO A 300 12.36 -7.01 -3.06
C PRO A 300 11.55 -5.75 -3.37
N LYS A 301 12.16 -4.79 -4.06
CA LYS A 301 11.50 -3.55 -4.46
C LYS A 301 11.23 -3.54 -5.96
N LEU A 302 9.97 -3.32 -6.36
CA LEU A 302 9.65 -3.08 -7.77
C LEU A 302 10.29 -1.77 -8.25
N LEU A 303 11.10 -1.83 -9.30
CA LEU A 303 11.71 -0.66 -9.93
C LEU A 303 10.91 -0.14 -11.12
N GLY A 304 10.37 -1.05 -11.92
CA GLY A 304 9.60 -0.70 -13.11
C GLY A 304 8.76 -1.87 -13.60
N SER A 305 7.62 -1.56 -14.20
CA SER A 305 6.72 -2.57 -14.76
C SER A 305 6.02 -2.07 -16.01
N ALA A 306 5.75 -2.96 -16.95
CA ALA A 306 4.95 -2.67 -18.13
C ALA A 306 3.94 -3.78 -18.36
N GLU A 307 2.78 -3.38 -18.87
CA GLU A 307 1.73 -4.28 -19.32
C GLU A 307 1.33 -3.86 -20.72
N ILE A 308 1.30 -4.81 -21.66
CA ILE A 308 0.87 -4.60 -23.04
C ILE A 308 -0.07 -5.72 -23.48
N SER A 309 -0.82 -5.51 -24.55
CA SER A 309 -1.73 -6.52 -25.10
C SER A 309 -0.95 -7.70 -25.72
N ASN A 310 -1.43 -8.91 -25.45
CA ASN A 310 -0.97 -10.14 -26.07
C ASN A 310 -2.09 -10.73 -26.95
N PRO A 311 -1.92 -10.82 -28.28
CA PRO A 311 -2.94 -11.37 -29.16
C PRO A 311 -3.16 -12.88 -28.91
N PRO A 312 -4.34 -13.44 -29.23
CA PRO A 312 -4.66 -14.86 -29.02
C PRO A 312 -4.16 -15.78 -30.17
N ASP A 313 -3.25 -15.30 -31.02
CA ASP A 313 -2.77 -16.00 -32.22
C ASP A 313 -1.41 -16.70 -31.99
N GLY A 314 -0.76 -17.17 -33.07
CA GLY A 314 0.58 -17.75 -32.99
C GLY A 314 1.63 -16.78 -32.43
N GLY A 315 1.50 -15.48 -32.70
CA GLY A 315 2.34 -14.46 -32.08
C GLY A 315 2.14 -14.38 -30.56
N GLY A 316 0.91 -14.56 -30.10
CA GLY A 316 0.57 -14.72 -28.69
C GLY A 316 1.32 -15.84 -27.98
N LYS A 317 1.40 -17.00 -28.63
CA LYS A 317 2.14 -18.18 -28.14
C LYS A 317 3.64 -17.89 -28.07
N ASN A 318 4.20 -17.23 -29.08
CA ASN A 318 5.60 -16.82 -29.11
C ASN A 318 5.93 -15.82 -27.99
N VAL A 319 5.03 -14.87 -27.72
CA VAL A 319 5.15 -13.92 -26.61
C VAL A 319 5.19 -14.64 -25.27
N ALA A 320 4.28 -15.59 -25.05
CA ALA A 320 4.22 -16.36 -23.81
C ALA A 320 5.50 -17.18 -23.59
N LEU A 321 6.00 -17.85 -24.64
CA LEU A 321 7.25 -18.59 -24.60
C LEU A 321 8.45 -17.68 -24.30
N ALA A 322 8.56 -16.54 -24.98
CA ALA A 322 9.65 -15.60 -24.72
C ALA A 322 9.57 -14.97 -23.32
N ALA A 323 8.37 -14.69 -22.82
CA ALA A 323 8.17 -14.24 -21.44
C ALA A 323 8.66 -15.29 -20.44
N ALA A 324 8.33 -16.57 -20.66
CA ALA A 324 8.82 -17.65 -19.83
C ALA A 324 10.36 -17.78 -19.85
N LEU A 325 11.00 -17.58 -21.00
CA LEU A 325 12.47 -17.66 -21.14
C LEU A 325 13.22 -16.52 -20.43
N ILE A 326 12.64 -15.32 -20.35
CA ILE A 326 13.24 -14.20 -19.60
C ILE A 326 12.82 -14.16 -18.13
N ASN A 327 11.75 -14.87 -17.75
CA ASN A 327 11.25 -14.90 -16.38
C ASN A 327 12.29 -15.52 -15.44
N GLY A 328 12.50 -14.89 -14.28
CA GLY A 328 13.47 -15.32 -13.28
C GLY A 328 14.92 -14.95 -13.59
N LYS A 329 15.22 -14.23 -14.68
CA LYS A 329 16.60 -13.83 -14.96
C LYS A 329 17.13 -12.83 -13.93
N ILE A 330 18.29 -13.17 -13.40
CA ILE A 330 19.06 -12.38 -12.44
C ILE A 330 20.12 -11.57 -13.17
N ILE A 331 20.24 -10.29 -12.82
CA ILE A 331 21.18 -9.36 -13.46
C ILE A 331 21.98 -8.67 -12.35
N GLN A 332 23.29 -8.91 -12.29
CA GLN A 332 24.16 -8.35 -11.26
C GLN A 332 24.43 -6.86 -11.48
N PRO A 333 24.81 -6.10 -10.43
CA PRO A 333 25.25 -4.71 -10.59
C PRO A 333 26.32 -4.58 -11.68
N GLY A 334 26.09 -3.68 -12.64
CA GLY A 334 26.99 -3.44 -13.78
C GLY A 334 26.83 -4.40 -14.96
N GLU A 335 26.10 -5.50 -14.82
CA GLU A 335 25.88 -6.49 -15.88
C GLU A 335 24.98 -5.93 -17.01
N VAL A 336 25.26 -6.34 -18.25
CA VAL A 336 24.42 -6.05 -19.42
C VAL A 336 23.55 -7.28 -19.76
N PHE A 337 22.25 -7.12 -19.60
CA PHE A 337 21.26 -8.09 -20.08
C PHE A 337 21.15 -8.01 -21.62
N SER A 338 20.99 -9.17 -22.27
CA SER A 338 20.71 -9.29 -23.70
C SER A 338 19.48 -10.17 -23.91
N PHE A 339 18.50 -9.63 -24.62
CA PHE A 339 17.26 -10.34 -24.92
C PHE A 339 17.52 -11.54 -25.84
N ASN A 340 18.28 -11.34 -26.91
CA ASN A 340 18.63 -12.41 -27.85
C ASN A 340 19.46 -13.50 -27.20
N ARG A 341 20.47 -13.17 -26.38
CA ARG A 341 21.24 -14.19 -25.64
C ARG A 341 20.35 -15.03 -24.72
N THR A 342 19.31 -14.42 -24.16
CA THR A 342 18.39 -15.09 -23.23
C THR A 342 17.34 -15.94 -23.94
N VAL A 343 16.74 -15.43 -25.01
CA VAL A 343 15.63 -16.10 -25.72
C VAL A 343 16.17 -17.10 -26.77
N GLY A 344 17.30 -16.78 -27.40
CA GLY A 344 17.97 -17.63 -28.40
C GLY A 344 17.26 -17.67 -29.76
N PRO A 345 17.62 -18.60 -30.65
CA PRO A 345 16.98 -18.76 -31.96
C PRO A 345 15.48 -19.03 -31.86
N ARG A 346 14.70 -18.46 -32.80
CA ARG A 346 13.25 -18.62 -32.87
C ARG A 346 12.91 -19.74 -33.85
N THR A 347 13.03 -20.99 -33.41
CA THR A 347 12.83 -22.18 -34.26
C THR A 347 11.63 -23.00 -33.80
N VAL A 348 11.02 -23.74 -34.74
CA VAL A 348 9.91 -24.67 -34.44
C VAL A 348 10.33 -25.71 -33.41
N SER A 349 11.55 -26.24 -33.51
CA SER A 349 12.11 -27.20 -32.54
C SER A 349 12.24 -26.66 -31.12
N ARG A 350 12.31 -25.34 -30.95
CA ARG A 350 12.33 -24.66 -29.64
C ARG A 350 10.93 -24.25 -29.17
N GLY A 351 9.88 -24.65 -29.88
CA GLY A 351 8.48 -24.39 -29.56
C GLY A 351 7.94 -23.06 -30.10
N PHE A 352 8.72 -22.33 -30.91
CA PHE A 352 8.20 -21.15 -31.60
C PHE A 352 7.28 -21.57 -32.76
N VAL A 353 6.23 -20.80 -32.98
CA VAL A 353 5.26 -21.05 -34.05
C VAL A 353 5.24 -19.88 -35.03
N GLU A 354 4.58 -20.07 -36.17
CA GLU A 354 4.36 -18.99 -37.12
C GLU A 354 3.53 -17.86 -36.46
N GLY A 355 4.02 -16.64 -36.59
CA GLY A 355 3.34 -15.40 -36.21
C GLY A 355 3.58 -14.34 -37.28
N ARG A 356 3.46 -13.06 -36.92
CA ARG A 356 3.74 -11.95 -37.84
C ARG A 356 5.02 -11.21 -37.44
N SER A 357 5.97 -11.11 -38.37
CA SER A 357 7.18 -10.28 -38.26
C SER A 357 7.07 -9.10 -39.22
N ILE A 358 7.57 -7.94 -38.80
CA ILE A 358 7.67 -6.77 -39.68
C ILE A 358 9.00 -6.86 -40.42
N VAL A 359 8.95 -6.84 -41.75
CA VAL A 359 10.11 -6.86 -42.63
C VAL A 359 10.06 -5.69 -43.60
N GLU A 360 11.24 -5.17 -43.96
CA GLU A 360 11.36 -4.16 -45.01
C GLU A 360 11.25 -4.83 -46.39
N THR A 361 10.47 -4.27 -47.30
CA THR A 361 10.33 -4.76 -48.67
C THR A 361 10.56 -3.62 -49.67
N VAL A 362 10.71 -3.94 -50.96
CA VAL A 362 10.79 -2.92 -52.03
C VAL A 362 9.55 -2.02 -52.13
N TYR A 363 8.44 -2.42 -51.49
CA TYR A 363 7.20 -1.65 -51.41
C TYR A 363 6.95 -1.05 -50.01
N GLY A 364 7.99 -0.97 -49.18
CA GLY A 364 7.93 -0.52 -47.78
C GLY A 364 7.74 -1.66 -46.77
N PRO A 365 7.61 -1.33 -45.47
CA PRO A 365 7.51 -2.30 -44.40
C PRO A 365 6.18 -3.07 -44.43
N LYS A 366 6.25 -4.39 -44.25
CA LYS A 366 5.08 -5.29 -44.25
C LYS A 366 5.16 -6.33 -43.14
N ALA A 367 3.99 -6.69 -42.61
CA ALA A 367 3.83 -7.79 -41.66
C ALA A 367 3.67 -9.13 -42.40
N VAL A 368 4.72 -9.96 -42.40
CA VAL A 368 4.75 -11.26 -43.09
C VAL A 368 4.70 -12.42 -42.09
N PRO A 369 4.19 -13.60 -42.48
CA PRO A 369 4.32 -14.81 -41.69
C PRO A 369 5.79 -15.19 -41.45
N ASP A 370 6.15 -15.48 -40.20
CA ASP A 370 7.51 -15.85 -39.82
C ASP A 370 7.51 -16.64 -38.49
N VAL A 371 8.44 -17.59 -38.35
CA VAL A 371 8.57 -18.39 -37.12
C VAL A 371 9.12 -17.52 -36.00
N GLY A 372 8.39 -17.45 -34.90
CA GLY A 372 8.68 -16.52 -33.82
C GLY A 372 8.08 -15.14 -34.02
N GLY A 373 7.39 -14.84 -35.12
CA GLY A 373 6.72 -13.55 -35.29
C GLY A 373 5.91 -13.17 -34.04
N GLY A 374 6.06 -11.93 -33.56
CA GLY A 374 5.45 -11.44 -32.32
C GLY A 374 6.38 -11.33 -31.09
N VAL A 375 7.59 -11.95 -31.08
CA VAL A 375 8.51 -11.86 -29.91
C VAL A 375 8.87 -10.43 -29.50
N CYS A 376 8.85 -9.49 -30.43
CA CYS A 376 9.17 -8.08 -30.19
C CYS A 376 8.26 -7.43 -29.15
N ARG A 377 7.04 -7.95 -28.94
CA ARG A 377 6.16 -7.52 -27.84
C ARG A 377 6.83 -7.77 -26.49
N THR A 378 7.49 -8.91 -26.30
CA THR A 378 8.21 -9.23 -25.06
C THR A 378 9.41 -8.32 -24.86
N ALA A 379 10.21 -8.07 -25.90
CA ALA A 379 11.32 -7.12 -25.84
C ALA A 379 10.82 -5.69 -25.54
N THR A 380 9.71 -5.28 -26.16
CA THR A 380 9.08 -3.97 -25.95
C THR A 380 8.56 -3.81 -24.52
N ALA A 381 7.85 -4.80 -23.98
CA ALA A 381 7.39 -4.76 -22.59
C ALA A 381 8.56 -4.67 -21.60
N LEU A 382 9.62 -5.43 -21.85
CA LEU A 382 10.85 -5.34 -21.06
C LEU A 382 11.49 -3.95 -21.17
N HIS A 383 11.60 -3.39 -22.37
CA HIS A 383 12.10 -2.04 -22.60
C HIS A 383 11.30 -0.98 -21.85
N LEU A 384 9.97 -1.03 -21.90
CA LEU A 384 9.10 -0.13 -21.16
C LEU A 384 9.29 -0.25 -19.62
N ALA A 385 9.50 -1.46 -19.11
CA ALA A 385 9.81 -1.68 -17.70
C ALA A 385 11.19 -1.11 -17.33
N VAL A 386 12.21 -1.29 -18.20
CA VAL A 386 13.57 -0.73 -18.06
C VAL A 386 13.53 0.80 -18.02
N LEU A 387 12.77 1.44 -18.92
CA LEU A 387 12.60 2.89 -18.94
C LEU A 387 11.97 3.41 -17.64
N LYS A 388 10.92 2.76 -17.16
CA LYS A 388 10.29 3.13 -15.87
C LYS A 388 11.20 2.90 -14.67
N ALA A 389 12.08 1.90 -14.74
CA ALA A 389 13.10 1.63 -13.73
C ALA A 389 14.28 2.61 -13.76
N GLY A 390 14.37 3.49 -14.77
CA GLY A 390 15.47 4.45 -14.92
C GLY A 390 16.82 3.79 -15.22
N LEU A 391 16.81 2.60 -15.81
CA LEU A 391 18.03 1.86 -16.17
C LEU A 391 18.56 2.28 -17.54
N GLN A 392 19.87 2.14 -17.76
CA GLN A 392 20.50 2.50 -19.02
C GLN A 392 20.18 1.47 -20.12
N VAL A 393 19.60 1.92 -21.22
CA VAL A 393 19.49 1.15 -22.46
C VAL A 393 20.85 1.17 -23.19
N VAL A 394 21.35 -0.01 -23.55
CA VAL A 394 22.64 -0.21 -24.24
C VAL A 394 22.42 -0.42 -25.73
N GLU A 395 21.38 -1.16 -26.09
CA GLU A 395 21.00 -1.41 -27.48
C GLU A 395 19.49 -1.47 -27.58
N ARG A 396 18.95 -0.79 -28.59
CA ARG A 396 17.53 -0.79 -28.93
C ARG A 396 17.41 -0.43 -30.42
N HIS A 397 16.49 -1.11 -31.10
CA HIS A 397 16.10 -0.80 -32.47
C HIS A 397 14.60 -0.49 -32.52
N ASP A 398 14.20 0.35 -33.46
CA ASP A 398 12.80 0.68 -33.73
C ASP A 398 12.25 -0.27 -34.81
N HIS A 399 10.94 -0.53 -34.78
CA HIS A 399 10.28 -1.14 -35.94
C HIS A 399 10.22 -0.14 -37.10
N SER A 400 10.32 -0.63 -38.33
CA SER A 400 10.20 0.21 -39.55
C SER A 400 8.79 0.77 -39.77
N MET A 401 7.79 0.33 -39.00
CA MET A 401 6.45 0.91 -38.98
C MET A 401 5.88 0.95 -37.55
N PRO A 402 4.95 1.87 -37.24
CA PRO A 402 4.32 1.96 -35.93
C PRO A 402 3.64 0.64 -35.52
N VAL A 403 3.75 0.31 -34.24
CA VAL A 403 3.11 -0.87 -33.63
C VAL A 403 1.93 -0.48 -32.75
N ASN A 404 0.91 -1.32 -32.68
CA ASN A 404 -0.32 -1.03 -31.94
C ASN A 404 -0.26 -1.28 -30.43
N TYR A 405 0.90 -1.68 -29.89
CA TYR A 405 1.08 -2.10 -28.50
C TYR A 405 2.11 -1.26 -27.73
N ALA A 406 2.67 -0.23 -28.35
CA ALA A 406 3.53 0.75 -27.72
C ALA A 406 3.32 2.12 -28.35
N GLY A 407 3.57 3.17 -27.56
CA GLY A 407 3.60 4.53 -28.10
C GLY A 407 4.76 4.72 -29.07
N LEU A 408 4.65 5.72 -29.96
CA LEU A 408 5.69 6.06 -30.93
C LEU A 408 7.05 6.24 -30.24
N GLY A 409 8.08 5.58 -30.77
CA GLY A 409 9.45 5.66 -30.25
C GLY A 409 9.66 5.00 -28.89
N LYS A 410 8.78 4.08 -28.47
CA LYS A 410 8.90 3.32 -27.21
C LYS A 410 8.98 1.80 -27.40
N ASP A 411 8.81 1.32 -28.62
CA ASP A 411 8.92 -0.07 -29.00
C ASP A 411 10.38 -0.56 -29.00
N ALA A 412 10.60 -1.85 -28.91
CA ALA A 412 11.93 -2.45 -29.10
C ALA A 412 11.81 -3.60 -30.09
N ALA A 413 12.30 -3.38 -31.31
CA ALA A 413 12.41 -4.40 -32.34
C ALA A 413 13.58 -5.33 -32.04
N VAL A 414 13.40 -6.62 -32.28
CA VAL A 414 14.44 -7.65 -32.15
C VAL A 414 14.37 -8.61 -33.32
N ALA A 415 15.52 -9.01 -33.82
CA ALA A 415 15.69 -9.97 -34.90
C ALA A 415 16.89 -10.85 -34.58
N TRP A 416 16.71 -12.16 -34.47
CA TRP A 416 17.82 -13.05 -34.17
C TRP A 416 18.69 -13.31 -35.42
N PRO A 417 20.03 -13.27 -35.32
CA PRO A 417 20.86 -12.83 -34.20
C PRO A 417 21.24 -11.34 -34.23
N TYR A 418 20.73 -10.55 -35.18
CA TYR A 418 21.23 -9.22 -35.53
C TYR A 418 20.75 -8.06 -34.65
N TRP A 419 19.44 -7.89 -34.46
CA TRP A 419 18.87 -6.78 -33.68
C TRP A 419 18.51 -7.27 -32.29
N ASP A 420 19.12 -6.67 -31.28
CA ASP A 420 18.91 -7.04 -29.88
C ASP A 420 18.33 -5.89 -29.06
N PHE A 421 17.72 -6.25 -27.93
CA PHE A 421 17.44 -5.31 -26.87
C PHE A 421 18.37 -5.60 -25.69
N LYS A 422 19.21 -4.62 -25.35
CA LYS A 422 20.18 -4.72 -24.25
C LYS A 422 20.01 -3.55 -23.28
N PHE A 423 20.11 -3.84 -22.00
CA PHE A 423 20.17 -2.81 -20.96
C PHE A 423 21.21 -3.18 -19.90
N LYS A 424 21.78 -2.16 -19.27
CA LYS A 424 22.75 -2.31 -18.19
C LYS A 424 22.05 -2.12 -16.86
N ASN A 425 22.31 -3.02 -15.91
CA ASN A 425 21.96 -2.80 -14.53
C ASN A 425 22.89 -1.72 -13.94
N THR A 426 22.49 -0.47 -14.05
CA THR A 426 23.19 0.68 -13.47
C THR A 426 22.90 0.88 -11.98
N SER A 427 22.08 0.02 -11.38
CA SER A 427 21.80 0.05 -9.95
C SER A 427 22.90 -0.63 -9.13
N ARG A 428 22.95 -0.35 -7.83
CA ARG A 428 23.84 -1.05 -6.88
C ARG A 428 23.23 -2.34 -6.31
N LYS A 429 22.16 -2.84 -6.92
CA LYS A 429 21.40 -4.00 -6.44
C LYS A 429 21.26 -5.05 -7.55
N THR A 430 21.20 -6.30 -7.14
CA THR A 430 20.88 -7.40 -8.06
C THR A 430 19.43 -7.26 -8.50
N LEU A 431 19.17 -7.38 -9.80
CA LEU A 431 17.83 -7.30 -10.36
C LEU A 431 17.29 -8.68 -10.72
N ALA A 432 15.98 -8.85 -10.63
CA ALA A 432 15.26 -10.00 -11.17
C ALA A 432 14.18 -9.55 -12.16
N ILE A 433 14.11 -10.21 -13.31
CA ILE A 433 13.01 -10.06 -14.26
C ILE A 433 11.88 -11.00 -13.84
N LYS A 434 10.67 -10.48 -13.66
CA LYS A 434 9.45 -11.28 -13.57
C LYS A 434 8.59 -11.01 -14.79
N ALA A 435 8.32 -12.04 -15.58
CA ALA A 435 7.58 -11.92 -16.83
C ALA A 435 6.49 -13.00 -16.89
N ARG A 436 5.27 -12.58 -17.21
CA ARG A 436 4.13 -13.49 -17.36
C ARG A 436 3.22 -13.02 -18.49
N SER A 437 2.60 -13.97 -19.16
CA SER A 437 1.56 -13.71 -20.14
C SER A 437 0.31 -14.48 -19.73
N ASP A 438 -0.75 -13.75 -19.37
CA ASP A 438 -2.03 -14.29 -18.91
C ASP A 438 -3.20 -13.45 -19.46
N HIS A 439 -4.34 -14.09 -19.73
CA HIS A 439 -5.59 -13.41 -20.12
C HIS A 439 -5.47 -12.33 -21.22
N GLY A 440 -4.70 -12.61 -22.28
CA GLY A 440 -4.49 -11.67 -23.39
C GLY A 440 -3.61 -10.46 -23.05
N LYS A 441 -2.84 -10.54 -21.95
CA LYS A 441 -1.91 -9.51 -21.50
C LYS A 441 -0.52 -10.09 -21.27
N LEU A 442 0.49 -9.30 -21.58
CA LEU A 442 1.87 -9.55 -21.21
C LEU A 442 2.27 -8.53 -20.15
N ARG A 443 2.75 -8.99 -19.00
CA ARG A 443 3.31 -8.16 -17.93
C ARG A 443 4.76 -8.51 -17.67
N VAL A 444 5.60 -7.48 -17.66
CA VAL A 444 7.03 -7.58 -17.32
C VAL A 444 7.34 -6.61 -16.18
N GLU A 445 8.09 -7.09 -15.19
CA GLU A 445 8.46 -6.36 -13.98
C GLU A 445 9.95 -6.52 -13.71
N LEU A 446 10.59 -5.44 -13.24
CA LEU A 446 11.97 -5.43 -12.79
C LEU A 446 12.01 -5.20 -11.28
N TRP A 447 12.53 -6.17 -10.55
CA TRP A 447 12.60 -6.16 -9.10
C TRP A 447 14.05 -6.02 -8.63
N ALA A 448 14.32 -5.08 -7.73
CA ALA A 448 15.58 -4.99 -7.01
C ALA A 448 15.56 -5.90 -5.79
N LEU A 449 16.44 -6.89 -5.77
CA LEU A 449 16.68 -7.75 -4.62
C LEU A 449 17.55 -6.98 -3.61
N ARG A 450 17.22 -7.03 -2.32
CA ARG A 450 17.81 -6.14 -1.31
C ARG A 450 18.95 -6.74 -0.50
#